data_AF-A0A9N9PRB4-F1
#
_entry.id   AF-A0A9N9PRB4-F1
#
_cell.length_a   1.000
_cell.length_b   1.000
_cell.length_c   1.000
_cell.angle_alpha   90.00
_cell.angle_beta   90.00
_cell.angle_gamma   90.00
#
_symmetry.space_group_name_H-M   'P 1'
#
loop_
_entity.id
_entity.type
_entity.pdbx_description
1 polymer ?
#
loop_
_entity_poly.entity_id
_entity_poly.type
_entity_poly.pdbx_seq_one_letter_code
_entity_poly.pdbx_strand_id
1 'polypeptide(L)'
;FVLPRFFFIAAEGLFTKMTDHLTKNGGDVWYRNPTPNTLDPTTGDAIGSTRVLEVSLDSIHALYFRRDVKESCIVAYRQGIAFLDEQTGAIEVAKKLIGDEEQGMNSNDAGVDPQGRFWLGDVDTSAFMKGTEPRGKLWRYDPDRSCTVMDTGVICVVWRYDFEGKTGDNPNKTKLIEGTDFPQGRGNDGMVIDETGNLWIAMWGMNEVRVYSPEGKLLQSIKFPAKCMTCTTWGVKTTTYSL
;
A
#
# COMPACT_ATOMS: atom_id res chain seq x y z
N PHE A 1 6.50 -22.46 6.51
CA PHE A 1 7.86 -21.97 6.25
C PHE A 1 7.98 -20.59 6.87
N VAL A 2 8.85 -20.43 7.86
CA VAL A 2 9.05 -19.16 8.58
C VAL A 2 10.09 -18.37 7.80
N LEU A 3 9.67 -17.41 7.00
CA LEU A 3 10.58 -16.39 6.48
C LEU A 3 11.16 -15.58 7.66
N PRO A 4 12.43 -15.13 7.57
CA PRO A 4 13.05 -14.36 8.64
C PRO A 4 12.27 -13.06 8.94
N ARG A 5 12.38 -12.65 10.21
CA ARG A 5 11.53 -11.71 10.96
C ARG A 5 11.67 -10.24 10.53
N PHE A 6 11.48 -9.94 9.26
CA PHE A 6 11.62 -8.58 8.73
C PHE A 6 10.31 -8.08 8.12
N PHE A 7 9.88 -6.89 8.57
CA PHE A 7 8.75 -6.18 7.98
C PHE A 7 9.32 -4.91 7.34
N PHE A 8 9.13 -4.78 6.02
CA PHE A 8 9.56 -3.60 5.27
C PHE A 8 8.37 -2.70 5.08
N ILE A 9 8.54 -1.42 5.41
CA ILE A 9 7.54 -0.40 5.12
C ILE A 9 8.22 0.57 4.16
N ALA A 10 7.97 0.37 2.88
CA ALA A 10 7.04 1.28 2.25
C ALA A 10 5.81 0.43 1.90
N ALA A 11 4.60 0.94 2.08
CA ALA A 11 3.70 0.89 0.95
C ALA A 11 3.54 -0.47 0.17
N GLU A 12 3.03 -1.52 0.86
CA GLU A 12 2.07 -2.58 0.43
C GLU A 12 2.48 -4.01 -0.03
N GLY A 13 2.22 -5.01 0.83
CA GLY A 13 2.21 -6.44 0.46
C GLY A 13 0.82 -7.09 0.38
N LEU A 14 0.60 -7.85 -0.71
CA LEU A 14 -0.29 -8.99 -1.00
C LEU A 14 -1.83 -8.92 -0.78
N PHE A 15 -2.52 -9.24 -1.88
CA PHE A 15 -3.95 -9.30 -2.17
C PHE A 15 -4.64 -7.96 -2.49
N THR A 16 -4.67 -7.66 -3.79
CA THR A 16 -5.43 -6.59 -4.45
C THR A 16 -5.00 -5.16 -4.14
N LYS A 17 -3.79 -4.81 -4.52
CA LYS A 17 -3.42 -3.40 -4.53
C LYS A 17 -4.02 -2.67 -5.73
N MET A 18 -4.88 -1.69 -5.46
CA MET A 18 -5.18 -0.60 -6.40
C MET A 18 -4.78 0.71 -5.73
N THR A 19 -3.53 1.10 -5.91
CA THR A 19 -3.11 2.50 -5.77
C THR A 19 -3.21 3.15 -7.14
N ASP A 20 -4.40 3.63 -7.45
CA ASP A 20 -4.49 4.79 -8.33
C ASP A 20 -5.14 5.90 -7.51
N HIS A 21 -4.83 7.15 -7.80
CA HIS A 21 -5.63 8.26 -7.27
C HIS A 21 -7.04 8.13 -7.86
N LEU A 22 -7.92 7.40 -7.16
CA LEU A 22 -9.31 7.16 -7.54
C LEU A 22 -10.14 8.42 -7.27
N THR A 23 -9.84 9.52 -7.95
CA THR A 23 -10.68 10.71 -7.92
C THR A 23 -10.77 11.33 -9.31
N LYS A 24 -11.94 11.21 -9.93
CA LYS A 24 -12.45 12.24 -10.83
C LYS A 24 -13.90 12.53 -10.46
N ASN A 25 -14.12 13.68 -9.84
CA ASN A 25 -15.43 14.29 -9.59
C ASN A 25 -16.50 13.37 -8.96
N GLY A 26 -16.30 12.97 -7.69
CA GLY A 26 -17.42 12.52 -6.84
C GLY A 26 -17.42 11.06 -6.36
N GLY A 27 -16.33 10.56 -5.78
CA GLY A 27 -16.40 9.39 -4.88
C GLY A 27 -16.50 8.01 -5.54
N ASP A 28 -16.12 7.85 -6.81
CA ASP A 28 -16.10 6.52 -7.45
C ASP A 28 -14.85 5.71 -7.07
N VAL A 29 -15.06 4.53 -6.49
CA VAL A 29 -14.01 3.51 -6.28
C VAL A 29 -14.11 2.48 -7.38
N TRP A 30 -13.08 2.47 -8.22
CA TRP A 30 -12.90 1.48 -9.26
C TRP A 30 -12.15 0.33 -8.64
N TYR A 31 -12.82 -0.79 -8.43
CA TYR A 31 -12.15 -1.95 -7.90
C TYR A 31 -12.65 -3.22 -8.58
N ARG A 32 -11.71 -3.98 -9.14
CA ARG A 32 -12.01 -5.30 -9.69
C ARG A 32 -11.76 -6.29 -8.57
N ASN A 33 -12.80 -6.99 -8.11
CA ASN A 33 -12.66 -8.06 -7.12
C ASN A 33 -11.79 -9.18 -7.73
N PRO A 34 -10.54 -9.43 -7.29
CA PRO A 34 -9.77 -10.55 -7.79
C PRO A 34 -10.27 -11.81 -7.11
N THR A 35 -11.36 -12.33 -7.62
CA THR A 35 -11.49 -13.78 -7.69
C THR A 35 -10.30 -14.32 -8.49
N PRO A 36 -9.81 -15.53 -8.18
CA PRO A 36 -8.96 -16.26 -9.11
C PRO A 36 -9.63 -16.20 -10.49
N ASN A 37 -8.91 -15.75 -11.54
CA ASN A 37 -9.40 -15.52 -12.93
C ASN A 37 -9.76 -14.07 -13.35
N THR A 38 -9.25 -13.02 -12.70
CA THR A 38 -9.41 -11.63 -13.22
C THR A 38 -8.32 -11.16 -14.17
N LEU A 39 -7.27 -11.96 -14.37
CA LEU A 39 -6.20 -11.72 -15.34
C LEU A 39 -5.99 -12.98 -16.17
N ASP A 40 -5.82 -12.83 -17.47
CA ASP A 40 -5.40 -13.89 -18.37
C ASP A 40 -3.95 -14.26 -18.03
N PRO A 41 -3.67 -15.52 -17.66
CA PRO A 41 -2.33 -15.92 -17.22
C PRO A 41 -1.31 -15.99 -18.37
N THR A 42 -1.76 -15.86 -19.62
CA THR A 42 -0.94 -15.87 -20.84
C THR A 42 -0.67 -14.45 -21.31
N THR A 43 -1.70 -13.60 -21.37
CA THR A 43 -1.57 -12.23 -21.91
C THR A 43 -1.36 -11.18 -20.83
N GLY A 44 -1.79 -11.46 -19.59
CA GLY A 44 -1.87 -10.48 -18.51
C GLY A 44 -3.08 -9.55 -18.62
N ASP A 45 -3.96 -9.77 -19.60
CA ASP A 45 -5.13 -8.91 -19.81
C ASP A 45 -6.19 -9.15 -18.74
N ALA A 46 -6.92 -8.10 -18.42
CA ALA A 46 -7.93 -8.15 -17.39
C ALA A 46 -9.18 -8.91 -17.88
N ILE A 47 -9.47 -10.07 -17.29
CA ILE A 47 -10.66 -10.90 -17.53
C ILE A 47 -11.83 -10.39 -16.69
N GLY A 48 -13.03 -10.36 -17.28
CA GLY A 48 -14.28 -9.96 -16.63
C GLY A 48 -14.60 -8.46 -16.74
N SER A 49 -15.75 -8.06 -16.20
CA SER A 49 -16.17 -6.66 -16.16
C SER A 49 -15.56 -5.93 -14.96
N THR A 50 -15.18 -4.67 -15.18
CA THR A 50 -14.82 -3.76 -14.08
C THR A 50 -16.08 -3.44 -13.27
N ARG A 51 -15.98 -3.55 -11.94
CA ARG A 51 -17.01 -3.05 -11.02
C ARG A 51 -16.63 -1.64 -10.59
N VAL A 52 -17.63 -0.77 -10.52
CA VAL A 52 -17.51 0.60 -10.01
C VAL A 52 -18.46 0.70 -8.84
N LEU A 53 -17.96 1.14 -7.69
CA LEU A 53 -18.78 1.45 -6.53
C LEU A 53 -18.69 2.93 -6.25
N GLU A 54 -19.84 3.59 -6.16
CA GLU A 54 -19.93 4.91 -5.55
C GLU A 54 -19.76 4.74 -4.04
N VAL A 55 -18.85 5.52 -3.45
CA VAL A 55 -18.64 5.56 -2.00
C VAL A 55 -18.79 6.97 -1.49
N SER A 56 -19.17 7.10 -0.21
CA SER A 56 -19.35 8.40 0.44
C SER A 56 -18.03 9.05 0.90
N LEU A 57 -16.88 8.51 0.53
CA LEU A 57 -15.55 8.97 0.92
C LEU A 57 -14.92 9.81 -0.20
N ASP A 58 -14.13 10.81 0.18
CA ASP A 58 -13.43 11.68 -0.79
C ASP A 58 -12.45 10.91 -1.68
N SER A 59 -11.74 9.95 -1.11
CA SER A 59 -10.79 9.08 -1.82
C SER A 59 -10.51 7.81 -1.03
N ILE A 60 -10.17 6.74 -1.76
CA ILE A 60 -9.56 5.52 -1.23
C ILE A 60 -8.16 5.41 -1.82
N HIS A 61 -7.18 5.11 -0.97
CA HIS A 61 -5.77 4.99 -1.35
C HIS A 61 -5.27 3.55 -1.29
N ALA A 62 -5.85 2.73 -0.40
CA ALA A 62 -5.52 1.31 -0.25
C ALA A 62 -6.75 0.49 0.14
N LEU A 63 -6.77 -0.78 -0.24
CA LEU A 63 -7.89 -1.69 0.03
C LEU A 63 -7.38 -3.11 0.26
N TYR A 64 -7.87 -3.75 1.32
CA TYR A 64 -7.56 -5.15 1.65
C TYR A 64 -8.82 -5.90 2.06
N PHE A 65 -8.90 -7.17 1.68
CA PHE A 65 -10.01 -8.03 2.08
C PHE A 65 -9.97 -8.36 3.57
N ARG A 66 -11.13 -8.40 4.20
CA ARG A 66 -11.25 -8.79 5.60
C ARG A 66 -11.48 -10.29 5.70
N ARG A 67 -10.52 -10.97 6.34
CA ARG A 67 -10.68 -12.40 6.64
C ARG A 67 -11.94 -12.62 7.48
N ASP A 68 -12.68 -13.68 7.16
CA ASP A 68 -13.87 -14.13 7.90
C ASP A 68 -15.07 -13.14 7.87
N VAL A 69 -14.99 -12.05 7.12
CA VAL A 69 -16.10 -11.12 6.87
C VAL A 69 -16.37 -11.09 5.38
N LYS A 70 -17.43 -11.79 4.97
CA LYS A 70 -17.82 -11.89 3.56
C LYS A 70 -18.11 -10.49 2.99
N GLU A 71 -17.66 -10.24 1.77
CA GLU A 71 -17.97 -9.04 1.00
C GLU A 71 -17.60 -7.74 1.73
N SER A 72 -16.47 -7.76 2.45
CA SER A 72 -16.00 -6.60 3.20
C SER A 72 -14.51 -6.39 3.05
N CYS A 73 -14.15 -5.13 2.85
CA CYS A 73 -12.79 -4.67 2.79
C CYS A 73 -12.49 -3.71 3.94
N ILE A 74 -11.23 -3.66 4.36
CA ILE A 74 -10.67 -2.54 5.11
C ILE A 74 -9.96 -1.63 4.13
N VAL A 75 -10.16 -0.32 4.25
CA VAL A 75 -9.64 0.66 3.31
C VAL A 75 -8.90 1.77 4.03
N ALA A 76 -7.81 2.24 3.42
CA ALA A 76 -7.23 3.53 3.73
C ALA A 76 -7.96 4.58 2.90
N TYR A 77 -8.64 5.51 3.55
CA TYR A 77 -9.28 6.64 2.90
C TYR A 77 -8.56 7.93 3.29
N ARG A 78 -8.82 9.04 2.58
CA ARG A 78 -8.15 10.34 2.78
C ARG A 78 -7.75 10.66 4.23
N GLN A 79 -8.66 10.45 5.19
CA GLN A 79 -8.45 10.83 6.59
C GLN A 79 -8.22 9.68 7.58
N GLY A 80 -8.18 8.42 7.12
CA GLY A 80 -7.94 7.30 8.03
C GLY A 80 -8.36 5.95 7.49
N ILE A 81 -9.07 5.19 8.33
CA ILE A 81 -9.41 3.79 8.10
C ILE A 81 -10.93 3.62 8.10
N ALA A 82 -11.46 2.89 7.13
CA ALA A 82 -12.86 2.52 7.06
C ALA A 82 -13.04 1.05 6.66
N PHE A 83 -14.24 0.53 6.86
CA PHE A 83 -14.70 -0.70 6.25
C PHE A 83 -15.63 -0.38 5.09
N LEU A 84 -15.40 -1.05 3.97
CA LEU A 84 -16.17 -0.96 2.74
C LEU A 84 -16.98 -2.25 2.57
N ASP A 85 -18.27 -2.12 2.31
CA ASP A 85 -19.12 -3.19 1.82
C ASP A 85 -18.96 -3.32 0.30
N GLU A 86 -18.55 -4.51 -0.14
CA GLU A 86 -18.21 -4.79 -1.53
C GLU A 86 -19.42 -4.90 -2.47
N GLN A 87 -20.63 -5.06 -1.93
CA GLN A 87 -21.83 -5.15 -2.75
C GLN A 87 -22.44 -3.78 -2.99
N THR A 88 -22.46 -2.97 -1.93
CA THR A 88 -23.27 -1.74 -1.86
C THR A 88 -22.45 -0.47 -1.95
N GLY A 89 -21.14 -0.51 -1.69
CA GLY A 89 -20.33 0.71 -1.54
C GLY A 89 -20.49 1.38 -0.18
N ALA A 90 -21.26 0.77 0.75
CA ALA A 90 -21.46 1.35 2.08
C ALA A 90 -20.16 1.43 2.88
N ILE A 91 -20.01 2.51 3.64
CA ILE A 91 -18.80 2.84 4.39
C ILE A 91 -19.11 2.90 5.89
N GLU A 92 -18.34 2.15 6.69
CA GLU A 92 -18.24 2.32 8.14
C GLU A 92 -16.88 2.95 8.46
N VAL A 93 -16.84 4.20 8.93
CA VAL A 93 -15.59 4.82 9.37
C VAL A 93 -15.13 4.14 10.66
N ALA A 94 -14.04 3.37 10.58
CA ALA A 94 -13.47 2.65 11.71
C ALA A 94 -12.59 3.57 12.57
N LYS A 95 -11.79 4.44 11.93
CA LYS A 95 -10.95 5.40 12.62
C LYS A 95 -10.64 6.62 11.74
N LYS A 96 -11.00 7.81 12.23
CA LYS A 96 -10.48 9.08 11.70
C LYS A 96 -9.14 9.38 12.37
N LEU A 97 -8.08 9.47 11.57
CA LEU A 97 -6.70 9.66 12.02
C LEU A 97 -6.20 11.07 11.75
N ILE A 98 -6.69 11.69 10.67
CA ILE A 98 -6.32 13.02 10.21
C ILE A 98 -7.50 13.96 10.44
N GLY A 99 -7.26 15.06 11.15
CA GLY A 99 -8.25 16.10 11.41
C GLY A 99 -8.70 16.84 10.16
N ASP A 100 -9.85 17.53 10.21
CA ASP A 100 -10.32 18.36 9.10
C ASP A 100 -9.44 19.63 8.93
N GLU A 101 -8.84 20.05 10.04
CA GLU A 101 -7.92 21.18 10.15
C GLU A 101 -6.51 20.86 9.65
N GLU A 102 -6.15 19.58 9.50
CA GLU A 102 -4.82 19.12 9.09
C GLU A 102 -4.62 19.23 7.57
N GLN A 103 -4.70 20.45 7.06
CA GLN A 103 -4.50 20.74 5.64
C GLN A 103 -3.14 20.21 5.15
N GLY A 104 -3.15 19.63 3.94
CA GLY A 104 -1.99 19.00 3.32
C GLY A 104 -1.72 17.57 3.78
N MET A 105 -2.30 17.11 4.90
CA MET A 105 -2.21 15.71 5.33
C MET A 105 -3.19 14.84 4.54
N ASN A 106 -2.71 13.69 4.12
CA ASN A 106 -3.51 12.64 3.52
C ASN A 106 -2.97 11.31 4.02
N SER A 107 -3.84 10.32 4.20
CA SER A 107 -3.36 8.96 4.16
C SER A 107 -2.69 8.69 2.82
N ASN A 108 -1.82 7.70 2.76
CA ASN A 108 -1.21 7.25 1.52
C ASN A 108 -1.41 5.74 1.45
N ASP A 109 -0.34 4.99 1.62
CA ASP A 109 -0.33 3.57 1.33
C ASP A 109 -0.49 2.71 2.59
N ALA A 110 -0.99 1.49 2.44
CA ALA A 110 -1.30 0.61 3.57
C ALA A 110 -0.93 -0.86 3.36
N GLY A 111 -0.58 -1.60 4.40
CA GLY A 111 -0.27 -3.03 4.28
C GLY A 111 -0.93 -3.84 5.38
N VAL A 112 -1.26 -5.10 5.10
CA VAL A 112 -1.66 -6.05 6.15
C VAL A 112 -0.48 -6.97 6.44
N ASP A 113 -0.08 -7.04 7.71
CA ASP A 113 0.99 -7.94 8.11
C ASP A 113 0.51 -9.39 8.34
N PRO A 114 1.42 -10.37 8.49
CA PRO A 114 1.04 -11.77 8.70
C PRO A 114 0.21 -12.05 9.97
N GLN A 115 0.13 -11.10 10.91
CA GLN A 115 -0.71 -11.20 12.12
C GLN A 115 -2.11 -10.62 11.89
N GLY A 116 -2.40 -10.10 10.70
CA GLY A 116 -3.68 -9.49 10.35
C GLY A 116 -3.83 -8.06 10.85
N ARG A 117 -2.73 -7.38 11.17
CA ARG A 117 -2.74 -5.97 11.59
C ARG A 117 -2.61 -5.09 10.35
N PHE A 118 -3.40 -4.02 10.30
CA PHE A 118 -3.43 -3.08 9.18
C PHE A 118 -2.49 -1.90 9.48
N TRP A 119 -1.52 -1.67 8.61
CA TRP A 119 -0.53 -0.60 8.72
C TRP A 119 -0.85 0.48 7.71
N LEU A 120 -0.78 1.74 8.11
CA LEU A 120 -1.12 2.88 7.27
C LEU A 120 -0.08 3.98 7.42
N GLY A 121 0.50 4.45 6.30
CA GLY A 121 1.26 5.68 6.29
C GLY A 121 0.37 6.88 5.93
N ASP A 122 0.54 8.00 6.63
CA ASP A 122 0.07 9.29 6.14
C ASP A 122 1.25 10.18 5.68
N VAL A 123 0.94 11.12 4.80
CA VAL A 123 1.90 12.01 4.15
C VAL A 123 1.48 13.46 4.30
N ASP A 124 2.45 14.30 4.64
CA ASP A 124 2.32 15.75 4.52
C ASP A 124 2.72 16.18 3.11
N THR A 125 1.73 16.36 2.24
CA THR A 125 1.98 16.74 0.85
C THR A 125 2.58 18.14 0.74
N SER A 126 2.28 19.05 1.67
CA SER A 126 2.91 20.37 1.71
C SER A 126 4.40 20.25 2.05
N ALA A 127 4.74 19.44 3.06
CA ALA A 127 6.14 19.24 3.43
C ALA A 127 6.92 18.52 2.33
N PHE A 128 6.33 17.50 1.70
CA PHE A 128 6.91 16.81 0.56
C PHE A 128 7.23 17.78 -0.60
N MET A 129 6.28 18.63 -0.97
CA MET A 129 6.47 19.58 -2.09
C MET A 129 7.47 20.70 -1.77
N LYS A 130 7.59 21.08 -0.49
CA LYS A 130 8.49 22.18 -0.05
C LYS A 130 9.86 21.70 0.42
N GLY A 131 10.05 20.39 0.60
CA GLY A 131 11.26 19.82 1.19
C GLY A 131 11.46 20.25 2.65
N THR A 132 10.38 20.37 3.41
CA THR A 132 10.44 20.70 4.85
C THR A 132 10.27 19.45 5.70
N GLU A 133 10.51 19.57 7.01
CA GLU A 133 10.29 18.47 7.96
C GLU A 133 8.85 17.92 7.84
N PRO A 134 8.70 16.61 7.56
CA PRO A 134 7.39 16.01 7.35
C PRO A 134 6.67 15.76 8.67
N ARG A 135 5.34 15.93 8.67
CA ARG A 135 4.46 15.57 9.80
C ARG A 135 3.91 14.14 9.70
N GLY A 136 4.32 13.40 8.67
CA GLY A 136 3.78 12.08 8.36
C GLY A 136 3.99 11.08 9.49
N LYS A 137 3.04 10.16 9.65
CA LYS A 137 3.01 9.14 10.68
C LYS A 137 2.79 7.78 10.05
N LEU A 138 3.36 6.78 10.71
CA LEU A 138 3.02 5.39 10.46
C LEU A 138 2.09 4.91 11.57
N TRP A 139 0.92 4.41 11.19
CA TRP A 139 -0.08 3.88 12.08
C TRP A 139 -0.15 2.36 11.97
N ARG A 140 -0.47 1.71 13.08
CA ARG A 140 -0.91 0.31 13.12
C ARG A 140 -2.29 0.24 13.72
N TYR A 141 -3.19 -0.44 13.05
CA TYR A 141 -4.55 -0.75 13.46
C TYR A 141 -4.67 -2.25 13.70
N ASP A 142 -4.95 -2.63 14.93
CA ASP A 142 -4.99 -4.01 15.39
C ASP A 142 -6.41 -4.61 15.25
N PRO A 143 -6.56 -5.95 15.21
CA PRO A 143 -7.87 -6.61 15.11
C PRO A 143 -8.87 -6.25 16.23
N ASP A 144 -8.38 -5.81 17.39
CA ASP A 144 -9.20 -5.30 18.50
C ASP A 144 -9.67 -3.84 18.31
N ARG A 145 -9.43 -3.27 17.14
CA ARG A 145 -9.71 -1.87 16.75
C ARG A 145 -8.86 -0.82 17.45
N SER A 146 -7.84 -1.21 18.21
CA SER A 146 -6.86 -0.26 18.73
C SER A 146 -6.00 0.29 17.60
N CYS A 147 -5.56 1.55 17.74
CA CYS A 147 -4.72 2.21 16.75
C CYS A 147 -3.56 2.91 17.44
N THR A 148 -2.34 2.65 16.97
CA THR A 148 -1.09 3.10 17.58
C THR A 148 -0.23 3.81 16.55
N VAL A 149 0.32 4.99 16.90
CA VAL A 149 1.40 5.62 16.12
C VAL A 149 2.69 4.85 16.37
N MET A 150 3.26 4.33 15.30
CA MET A 150 4.46 3.49 15.32
C MET A 150 5.72 4.27 14.96
N ASP A 151 5.57 5.34 14.17
CA ASP A 151 6.66 6.22 13.76
C ASP A 151 6.11 7.59 13.35
N THR A 152 6.97 8.61 13.37
CA THR A 152 6.66 10.00 12.98
C THR A 152 7.77 10.56 12.09
N GLY A 153 7.52 11.69 11.43
CA GLY A 153 8.46 12.21 10.43
C GLY A 153 8.56 11.30 9.19
N VAL A 154 7.52 10.50 8.94
CA VAL A 154 7.48 9.57 7.82
C VAL A 154 7.21 10.36 6.53
N ILE A 155 7.95 9.99 5.49
CA ILE A 155 7.77 10.41 4.10
C ILE A 155 8.10 9.20 3.22
N CYS A 156 7.90 9.28 1.90
CA CYS A 156 8.20 8.19 0.97
C CYS A 156 9.69 7.80 1.01
N VAL A 157 10.06 6.85 1.88
CA VAL A 157 11.41 6.31 2.05
C VAL A 157 11.28 4.85 2.45
N VAL A 158 12.23 4.01 1.99
CA VAL A 158 12.24 2.57 2.26
C VAL A 158 13.02 2.29 3.53
N TRP A 159 12.29 1.88 4.56
CA TRP A 159 12.85 1.56 5.87
C TRP A 159 12.69 0.08 6.19
N ARG A 160 13.72 -0.50 6.79
CA ARG A 160 13.65 -1.83 7.39
C ARG A 160 13.41 -1.68 8.90
N TYR A 161 12.43 -2.42 9.40
CA TYR A 161 12.11 -2.48 10.81
C TYR A 161 12.31 -3.91 11.33
N ASP A 162 13.07 -4.04 12.41
CA ASP A 162 13.12 -5.27 13.18
C ASP A 162 11.91 -5.27 14.13
N PHE A 163 10.84 -6.00 13.78
CA PHE A 163 9.64 -6.07 14.62
C PHE A 163 9.53 -7.44 15.30
N GLU A 164 9.82 -7.48 16.61
CA GLU A 164 9.41 -8.59 17.49
C GLU A 164 8.00 -8.39 18.08
N GLY A 165 7.13 -7.64 17.38
CA GLY A 165 5.72 -7.51 17.73
C GLY A 165 5.37 -6.51 18.85
N LYS A 166 6.31 -5.66 19.32
CA LYS A 166 6.03 -4.61 20.33
C LYS A 166 6.00 -3.20 19.70
N THR A 167 5.12 -2.34 20.25
CA THR A 167 4.76 -0.98 19.80
C THR A 167 5.77 0.10 20.20
N GLY A 168 5.83 1.19 19.43
CA GLY A 168 6.53 2.45 19.78
C GLY A 168 8.03 2.43 19.52
N ASP A 169 8.61 3.59 19.16
CA ASP A 169 10.01 3.88 18.80
C ASP A 169 10.84 2.65 18.41
N ASN A 170 11.12 2.47 17.12
CA ASN A 170 12.01 1.40 16.67
C ASN A 170 13.47 1.90 16.63
N PRO A 171 14.27 1.74 17.70
CA PRO A 171 15.67 2.16 17.72
C PRO A 171 16.53 1.40 16.70
N ASN A 172 16.03 0.30 16.13
CA ASN A 172 16.72 -0.52 15.15
C ASN A 172 16.28 -0.23 13.70
N LYS A 173 15.45 0.81 13.49
CA LYS A 173 15.06 1.26 12.14
C LYS A 173 16.32 1.61 11.34
N THR A 174 16.51 0.92 10.22
CA THR A 174 17.65 1.14 9.34
C THR A 174 17.17 1.56 7.97
N LYS A 175 17.78 2.62 7.39
CA LYS A 175 17.54 2.98 5.99
C LYS A 175 18.11 1.85 5.14
N LEU A 176 17.26 1.12 4.43
CA LEU A 176 17.70 -0.07 3.70
C LEU A 176 18.37 0.30 2.37
N ILE A 177 17.84 1.32 1.70
CA ILE A 177 18.28 1.72 0.36
C ILE A 177 18.64 3.22 0.42
N GLU A 178 19.90 3.53 0.12
CA GLU A 178 20.37 4.91 -0.03
C GLU A 178 20.05 5.48 -1.42
N GLY A 179 20.06 6.81 -1.57
CA GLY A 179 19.90 7.45 -2.89
C GLY A 179 18.51 7.32 -3.51
N THR A 180 17.49 7.05 -2.68
CA THR A 180 16.08 7.03 -3.06
C THR A 180 15.43 8.41 -2.91
N ASP A 181 16.23 9.42 -2.59
CA ASP A 181 15.79 10.77 -2.31
C ASP A 181 15.21 11.33 -3.60
N PHE A 182 13.91 11.62 -3.61
CA PHE A 182 13.13 11.87 -4.82
C PHE A 182 13.57 13.14 -5.56
N PRO A 183 14.50 13.09 -6.55
CA PRO A 183 14.91 14.31 -7.21
C PRO A 183 13.75 14.71 -8.12
N GLN A 184 13.17 15.90 -7.88
CA GLN A 184 12.08 16.44 -8.69
C GLN A 184 10.78 15.59 -8.63
N GLY A 185 10.52 14.93 -7.49
CA GLY A 185 9.30 14.16 -7.28
C GLY A 185 9.28 12.76 -7.90
N ARG A 186 10.43 12.23 -8.36
CA ARG A 186 10.58 10.87 -8.89
C ARG A 186 11.25 9.94 -7.89
N GLY A 187 10.78 8.72 -7.71
CA GLY A 187 11.38 7.82 -6.70
C GLY A 187 10.56 6.59 -6.39
N ASN A 188 10.81 6.02 -5.21
CA ASN A 188 10.21 4.76 -4.77
C ASN A 188 8.74 4.95 -4.39
N ASP A 189 7.85 4.27 -5.08
CA ASP A 189 6.46 4.20 -4.71
C ASP A 189 6.20 2.87 -3.99
N GLY A 190 5.07 2.23 -4.21
CA GLY A 190 4.78 0.97 -3.54
C GLY A 190 5.66 -0.22 -3.92
N MET A 191 5.71 -1.20 -3.01
CA MET A 191 6.61 -2.35 -3.07
C MET A 191 5.99 -3.65 -2.60
N VAL A 192 6.44 -4.78 -3.13
CA VAL A 192 6.07 -6.12 -2.62
C VAL A 192 7.32 -6.96 -2.35
N ILE A 193 7.24 -7.91 -1.43
CA ILE A 193 8.32 -8.86 -1.14
C ILE A 193 8.07 -10.20 -1.85
N ASP A 194 9.11 -10.81 -2.44
CA ASP A 194 9.02 -12.18 -2.99
C ASP A 194 9.33 -13.28 -1.95
N GLU A 195 9.16 -14.54 -2.36
CA GLU A 195 9.39 -15.72 -1.51
C GLU A 195 10.85 -15.90 -1.06
N THR A 196 11.80 -15.22 -1.71
CA THR A 196 13.22 -15.23 -1.33
C THR A 196 13.60 -14.02 -0.47
N GLY A 197 12.65 -13.10 -0.23
CA GLY A 197 12.84 -11.90 0.57
C GLY A 197 13.26 -10.67 -0.22
N ASN A 198 13.34 -10.71 -1.55
CA ASN A 198 13.69 -9.52 -2.33
C ASN A 198 12.52 -8.54 -2.37
N LEU A 199 12.83 -7.25 -2.36
CA LEU A 199 11.88 -6.16 -2.48
C LEU A 199 11.75 -5.71 -3.93
N TRP A 200 10.51 -5.70 -4.43
CA TRP A 200 10.14 -5.26 -5.76
C TRP A 200 9.43 -3.93 -5.68
N ILE A 201 10.12 -2.85 -6.03
CA ILE A 201 9.68 -1.47 -5.80
C ILE A 201 9.30 -0.82 -7.12
N ALA A 202 8.08 -0.30 -7.22
CA ALA A 202 7.66 0.55 -8.31
C ALA A 202 8.36 1.91 -8.24
N MET A 203 8.84 2.41 -9.38
CA MET A 203 9.56 3.66 -9.44
C MET A 203 8.74 4.73 -10.16
N TRP A 204 8.09 5.63 -9.41
CA TRP A 204 7.28 6.71 -9.95
C TRP A 204 8.13 7.65 -10.79
N GLY A 205 7.65 7.97 -12.00
CA GLY A 205 8.33 8.82 -12.95
C GLY A 205 9.60 8.22 -13.56
N MET A 206 9.92 6.96 -13.28
CA MET A 206 11.17 6.30 -13.71
C MET A 206 10.94 5.09 -14.61
N ASN A 207 9.68 4.87 -15.02
CA ASN A 207 9.24 3.84 -15.97
C ASN A 207 9.80 2.44 -15.69
N GLU A 208 9.98 2.08 -14.41
CA GLU A 208 10.62 0.84 -14.03
C GLU A 208 10.13 0.29 -12.70
N VAL A 209 10.35 -1.02 -12.52
CA VAL A 209 10.34 -1.69 -11.23
C VAL A 209 11.78 -2.10 -10.90
N ARG A 210 12.23 -1.85 -9.68
CA ARG A 210 13.55 -2.26 -9.19
C ARG A 210 13.43 -3.38 -8.19
N VAL A 211 14.31 -4.36 -8.29
CA VAL A 211 14.40 -5.51 -7.38
C VAL A 211 15.63 -5.34 -6.51
N TYR A 212 15.44 -5.34 -5.20
CA TYR A 212 16.51 -5.21 -4.21
C TYR A 212 16.59 -6.46 -3.34
N SER A 213 17.81 -6.89 -3.00
CA SER A 213 18.00 -7.99 -2.05
C SER A 213 17.51 -7.61 -0.65
N PRO A 214 17.32 -8.58 0.27
CA PRO A 214 16.98 -8.31 1.68
C PRO A 214 17.97 -7.36 2.39
N GLU A 215 19.20 -7.27 1.88
CA GLU A 215 20.28 -6.40 2.36
C GLU A 215 20.29 -5.02 1.68
N GLY A 216 19.36 -4.74 0.76
CA GLY A 216 19.23 -3.45 0.07
C GLY A 216 20.08 -3.31 -1.19
N LYS A 217 20.69 -4.39 -1.71
CA LYS A 217 21.46 -4.35 -2.95
C LYS A 217 20.54 -4.39 -4.17
N LEU A 218 20.68 -3.45 -5.10
CA LEU A 218 19.96 -3.51 -6.39
C LEU A 218 20.39 -4.77 -7.17
N LEU A 219 19.42 -5.64 -7.45
CA LEU A 219 19.58 -6.88 -8.20
C LEU A 219 19.18 -6.70 -9.67
N GLN A 220 18.08 -5.99 -9.92
CA GLN A 220 17.52 -5.85 -11.27
C GLN A 220 16.72 -4.55 -11.43
N SER A 221 16.69 -4.00 -12.63
CA SER A 221 15.74 -2.96 -13.06
C SER A 221 14.96 -3.45 -14.28
N ILE A 222 13.64 -3.37 -14.23
CA ILE A 222 12.73 -3.85 -15.28
C ILE A 222 11.98 -2.65 -15.85
N LYS A 223 12.14 -2.39 -17.14
CA LYS A 223 11.53 -1.23 -17.81
C LYS A 223 10.12 -1.55 -18.31
N PHE A 224 9.23 -0.57 -18.14
CA PHE A 224 7.86 -0.60 -18.61
C PHE A 224 7.58 0.59 -19.54
N PRO A 225 6.58 0.47 -20.45
CA PRO A 225 6.12 1.60 -21.26
C PRO A 225 5.46 2.70 -20.42
N ALA A 226 4.80 2.32 -19.31
CA ALA A 226 4.17 3.26 -18.40
C ALA A 226 5.23 4.07 -17.62
N LYS A 227 5.00 5.37 -17.46
CA LYS A 227 6.00 6.30 -16.90
C LYS A 227 5.94 6.42 -15.37
N CYS A 228 4.74 6.30 -14.81
CA CYS A 228 4.48 6.47 -13.38
C CYS A 228 4.05 5.13 -12.79
N MET A 229 5.02 4.26 -12.51
CA MET A 229 4.76 3.02 -11.80
C MET A 229 4.45 3.37 -10.34
N THR A 230 3.24 3.07 -9.87
CA THR A 230 2.76 3.43 -8.52
C THR A 230 2.83 2.27 -7.54
N CYS A 231 2.64 1.02 -8.00
CA CYS A 231 2.99 -0.15 -7.20
C CYS A 231 3.13 -1.46 -7.99
N THR A 232 3.64 -2.47 -7.29
CA THR A 232 3.73 -3.89 -7.57
C THR A 232 2.82 -4.72 -6.64
N THR A 233 2.33 -5.86 -7.11
CA THR A 233 1.75 -6.93 -6.28
C THR A 233 2.01 -8.27 -6.98
N TRP A 234 2.03 -9.36 -6.22
CA TRP A 234 1.99 -10.70 -6.80
C TRP A 234 0.57 -11.04 -7.22
N GLY A 235 0.44 -11.64 -8.40
CA GLY A 235 -0.77 -12.32 -8.86
C GLY A 235 -0.59 -13.83 -8.79
N VAL A 236 -1.69 -14.57 -8.73
CA VAL A 236 -1.65 -16.03 -8.88
C VAL A 236 -1.72 -16.36 -10.37
N LYS A 237 -0.81 -17.22 -10.85
CA LYS A 237 -0.96 -17.84 -12.16
C LYS A 237 -2.00 -18.93 -12.04
N THR A 238 -3.26 -18.65 -12.36
CA THR A 238 -4.28 -19.69 -12.49
C THR A 238 -3.91 -20.57 -13.68
N THR A 239 -3.29 -21.72 -13.40
CA THR A 239 -3.24 -22.80 -14.37
C THR A 239 -4.61 -23.47 -14.27
N THR A 240 -5.51 -23.18 -15.21
CA THR A 240 -6.77 -23.92 -15.33
C THR A 240 -6.42 -25.37 -15.64
N TYR A 241 -6.44 -26.23 -14.62
CA TYR A 241 -6.65 -27.66 -14.88
C TYR A 241 -8.12 -27.79 -15.27
N SER A 242 -8.38 -28.04 -16.55
CA SER A 242 -9.66 -28.53 -17.03
C SER A 242 -10.00 -29.80 -16.26
N LEU A 243 -11.08 -29.76 -15.47
CA LEU A 243 -11.78 -30.96 -15.02
C LEU A 243 -12.60 -31.54 -16.18
#